data_AF-A0A0D6AQD7-F1
#
_entry.id   AF-A0A0D6AQD7-F1
#
_cell.length_a   1.000
_cell.length_b   1.000
_cell.length_c   1.000
_cell.angle_alpha   90.00
_cell.angle_beta   90.00
_cell.angle_gamma   90.00
#
_symmetry.space_group_name_H-M   'P 1'
#
loop_
_entity.id
_entity.type
_entity.pdbx_description
1 polymer ?
#
loop_
_entity_poly.entity_id
_entity_poly.type
_entity_poly.pdbx_seq_one_letter_code
_entity_poly.pdbx_strand_id
1 'polypeptide(L)' 'MLGKSSHTNWIHENYQGKITVSGNDSADAKIYQEKLIKQAILEVKKRKNNE' A
#
# COMPACT_ATOMS: atom_id res chain seq x y z
N MET A 1 26.89 6.26 1.90
CA MET A 1 26.04 5.14 2.35
C MET A 1 24.65 5.69 2.64
N LEU A 2 23.70 5.58 1.71
CA LEU A 2 22.32 6.06 1.90
C LEU A 2 21.39 4.85 2.01
N GLY A 3 21.47 4.17 3.15
CA GLY A 3 20.53 3.12 3.53
C GLY A 3 19.46 3.71 4.46
N LYS A 4 18.60 4.60 3.95
CA LYS A 4 17.37 4.94 4.68
C LYS A 4 16.29 3.99 4.16
N SER A 5 15.79 3.12 5.04
CA SER A 5 14.56 2.38 4.77
C SER A 5 13.44 3.40 4.56
N SER A 6 12.97 3.56 3.32
CA SER A 6 11.86 4.45 3.00
C SER A 6 10.56 3.75 3.40
N HIS A 7 9.86 4.33 4.37
CA HIS A 7 8.52 3.91 4.76
C HIS A 7 7.53 4.98 4.32
N THR A 8 6.58 4.62 3.46
CA THR A 8 5.52 5.50 3.01
C THR A 8 4.18 4.97 3.50
N ASN A 9 3.44 5.81 4.22
CA ASN A 9 2.09 5.48 4.68
C ASN A 9 1.06 6.08 3.71
N TRP A 10 0.17 5.23 3.21
CA TRP A 10 -0.91 5.59 2.31
C TRP A 10 -2.25 5.50 3.04
N ILE A 11 -3.04 6.55 2.93
CA ILE A 11 -4.40 6.64 3.45
C ILE A 11 -5.34 7.00 2.30
N HIS A 12 -6.55 6.46 2.31
CA HIS A 12 -7.55 6.69 1.28
C HIS A 12 -8.94 6.73 1.91
N GLU A 13 -9.80 7.67 1.50
CA GLU A 13 -11.11 7.92 2.12
C GLU A 13 -12.01 6.67 2.10
N ASN A 14 -12.01 5.95 0.98
CA ASN A 14 -12.75 4.70 0.81
C ASN A 14 -12.03 3.45 1.35
N TYR A 15 -10.93 3.61 2.09
CA TYR A 15 -10.21 2.52 2.74
C TYR A 15 -10.11 2.80 4.24
N GLN A 16 -10.78 2.00 5.07
CA GLN A 16 -10.83 2.17 6.54
C GLN A 16 -9.50 1.82 7.26
N GLY A 17 -8.36 1.87 6.57
CA GLY A 17 -7.05 1.54 7.10
C GLY A 17 -5.93 2.39 6.52
N LYS A 18 -4.72 2.12 6.99
CA LYS A 18 -3.47 2.67 6.41
C LYS A 18 -2.66 1.55 5.79
N ILE A 19 -2.12 1.79 4.61
CA ILE A 19 -1.18 0.87 3.95
C ILE A 19 0.23 1.42 4.13
N THR A 20 1.09 0.65 4.80
CA THR A 20 2.50 0.99 4.95
C THR A 20 3.31 0.23 3.91
N VAL A 21 3.88 0.97 2.96
CA VAL A 21 4.82 0.44 1.97
C VAL A 21 6.22 0.73 2.49
N SER A 22 7.07 -0.29 2.52
CA SER A 22 8.43 -0.18 3.05
C SER A 22 9.43 -0.80 2.11
N GLY A 23 10.42 -0.03 1.70
CA GLY A 23 11.41 -0.45 0.72
C GLY A 23 12.50 0.59 0.57
N ASN A 24 13.60 0.18 -0.05
CA ASN A 24 14.52 1.15 -0.63
C ASN A 24 14.08 1.35 -2.08
N ASP A 25 14.22 2.56 -2.62
CA ASP A 25 13.75 2.87 -3.98
C ASP A 25 14.47 2.02 -5.07
N SER A 26 15.59 1.37 -4.72
CA SER A 26 16.34 0.43 -5.57
C SER A 26 16.21 -1.05 -5.17
N ALA A 27 15.30 -1.43 -4.28
CA ALA A 27 15.07 -2.81 -3.89
C ALA A 27 13.72 -3.32 -4.40
N ASP A 28 13.66 -4.60 -4.80
CA ASP A 28 12.41 -5.23 -5.22
C ASP A 28 11.31 -5.10 -4.16
N ALA A 29 10.10 -4.81 -4.64
CA ALA A 29 8.93 -4.75 -3.78
C ALA A 29 8.74 -6.09 -3.08
N LYS A 30 8.53 -6.06 -1.75
CA LYS A 30 8.29 -7.29 -1.00
C LYS A 30 6.93 -7.84 -1.43
N ILE A 31 6.89 -9.10 -1.89
CA ILE A 31 5.69 -9.77 -2.43
C ILE A 31 4.45 -9.62 -1.51
N TYR A 32 4.64 -9.64 -0.18
CA TYR A 32 3.54 -9.44 0.76
C TYR A 32 2.92 -8.03 0.67
N GLN A 33 3.72 -6.99 0.40
CA GLN A 33 3.23 -5.62 0.26
C GLN A 33 2.39 -5.47 -1.01
N GLU A 34 2.81 -6.10 -2.11
CA GLU A 34 1.99 -6.12 -3.33
C GLU A 34 0.63 -6.77 -3.09
N LYS A 35 0.59 -7.88 -2.34
CA LYS A 35 -0.68 -8.53 -1.99
C LYS A 35 -1.57 -7.61 -1.16
N LEU A 36 -1.02 -6.93 -0.15
CA LEU A 36 -1.75 -5.98 0.68
C LEU A 36 -2.31 -4.81 -0.14
N ILE A 37 -1.49 -4.24 -1.04
CA ILE A 37 -1.91 -3.14 -1.93
C ILE A 37 -3.05 -3.61 -2.85
N LYS A 38 -2.92 -4.79 -3.48
CA LYS A 38 -3.98 -5.35 -4.34
C LYS A 38 -5.29 -5.55 -3.58
N GLN A 39 -5.24 -6.04 -2.33
CA GLN A 39 -6.43 -6.19 -1.51
C GLN A 39 -7.06 -4.85 -1.15
N ALA A 40 -6.26 -3.84 -0.79
CA ALA A 40 -6.75 -2.50 -0.49
C ALA A 40 -7.45 -1.86 -1.71
N ILE A 41 -6.87 -1.99 -2.91
CA ILE A 41 -7.48 -1.52 -4.16
C ILE A 41 -8.82 -2.23 -4.41
N LEU A 42 -8.89 -3.54 -4.19
CA LEU A 42 -10.14 -4.30 -4.36
C LEU A 42 -11.22 -3.82 -3.38
N GLU A 43 -10.87 -3.57 -2.12
CA GLU A 43 -11.79 -3.07 -1.10
C GLU A 43 -12.32 -1.68 -1.47
N VAL A 44 -11.44 -0.77 -1.89
CA VAL A 44 -11.81 0.57 -2.38
C VAL A 44 -12.76 0.47 -3.56
N LYS A 45 -12.48 -0.40 -4.54
CA LYS A 45 -13.36 -0.62 -5.70
C LYS A 45 -14.72 -1.19 -5.29
N LYS A 46 -14.75 -2.14 -4.35
CA LYS A 46 -16.01 -2.71 -3.84
C LYS A 46 -16.86 -1.67 -3.12
N ARG A 47 -16.25 -0.80 -2.31
CA ARG A 47 -16.98 0.30 -1.66
C ARG A 47 -17.51 1.29 -2.68
N LYS A 48 -16.69 1.69 -3.66
CA LYS A 48 -17.11 2.65 -4.71
C LYS A 48 -18.27 2.17 -5.58
N ASN A 49 -18.40 0.86 -5.79
CA ASN A 49 -19.50 0.28 -6.59
C ASN A 49 -20.77 -0.04 -5.76
N ASN A 50 -20.72 0.09 -4.42
CA ASN A 50 -21.89 -0.10 -3.54
C ASN A 50 -22.52 1.24 -3.12
N GLU A 51 -22.16 2.33 -3.79
CA GLU A 51 -22.71 3.68 -3.66
C GLU A 51 -23.40 4.04 -4.98
#